data_AF-A0A7C8ERE4-F1
#
_entry.id   AF-A0A7C8ERE4-F1
#
_cell.length_a   1.000
_cell.length_b   1.000
_cell.length_c   1.000
_cell.angle_alpha   90.00
_cell.angle_beta   90.00
_cell.angle_gamma   90.00
#
_symmetry.space_group_name_H-M   'P 1'
#
loop_
_entity.id
_entity.type
_entity.pdbx_description
1 polymer ?
#
loop_
_entity_poly.entity_id
_entity_poly.type
_entity_poly.pdbx_seq_one_letter_code
_entity_poly.pdbx_strand_id
1 'polypeptide(L)'
;MATRAWAVDYEVIWGDDFGGLDLIGTMEDPDTLLMTGGTGHSLNVSAWSTAIIHDTDSINISETTGGIWDIDTHSYGELTINDGEFYDLSANGYSTIELHGGDIFGSLTISAPTAWAHIFGYGFNNDPFPGSPLTGFWSGGAPFSINLVDDTISTYDQIVFHEIPEPASIILLGLGGLLLRKRKL
;
A
#
# COMPACT_ATOMS: atom_id res chain seq x y z
N MET A 1 8.03 29.73 -13.07
CA MET A 1 7.03 28.67 -13.18
C MET A 1 6.85 28.15 -11.76
N ALA A 2 5.79 28.56 -11.07
CA ALA A 2 5.57 28.14 -9.69
C ALA A 2 4.86 26.78 -9.73
N THR A 3 5.59 25.71 -9.40
CA THR A 3 4.99 24.44 -9.04
C THR A 3 4.20 24.68 -7.75
N ARG A 4 2.89 24.41 -7.76
CA ARG A 4 2.11 24.35 -6.53
C ARG A 4 2.75 23.26 -5.68
N ALA A 5 3.49 23.65 -4.65
CA ALA A 5 3.74 22.75 -3.53
C ALA A 5 2.34 22.46 -2.96
N TRP A 6 1.91 21.21 -2.99
CA TRP A 6 0.75 20.80 -2.21
C TRP A 6 1.14 21.02 -0.74
N ALA A 7 0.41 21.87 -0.03
CA ALA A 7 0.58 21.96 1.41
C ALA A 7 -0.03 20.68 1.97
N VAL A 8 0.75 19.94 2.76
CA VAL A 8 0.27 18.80 3.54
C VAL A 8 -0.04 19.29 4.96
N ASP A 9 -1.08 18.76 5.58
CA ASP A 9 -1.44 19.12 6.96
C ASP A 9 -0.48 18.46 7.95
N TYR A 10 -0.06 17.24 7.63
CA TYR A 10 0.89 16.45 8.39
C TYR A 10 2.04 16.00 7.49
N GLU A 11 3.26 16.34 7.91
CA GLU A 11 4.49 15.82 7.33
C GLU A 11 5.22 15.04 8.42
N VAL A 12 5.45 13.75 8.18
CA VAL A 12 6.18 12.86 9.10
C VAL A 12 7.46 12.42 8.41
N ILE A 13 8.59 12.75 9.02
CA ILE A 13 9.92 12.46 8.47
C ILE A 13 10.69 11.53 9.40
N TRP A 14 11.90 11.15 8.95
CA TRP A 14 12.75 10.22 9.70
C TRP A 14 13.02 10.71 11.14
N GLY A 15 12.78 9.82 12.10
CA GLY A 15 12.92 10.09 13.54
C GLY A 15 11.70 10.72 14.22
N ASP A 16 10.65 11.05 13.47
CA ASP A 16 9.37 11.46 14.05
C ASP A 16 8.59 10.24 14.57
N ASP A 17 7.76 10.47 15.58
CA ASP A 17 6.80 9.52 16.12
C ASP A 17 5.47 10.24 16.33
N PHE A 18 4.45 9.89 15.55
CA PHE A 18 3.12 10.50 15.68
C PHE A 18 2.23 9.78 16.71
N GLY A 19 2.63 8.62 17.23
CA GLY A 19 1.78 7.80 18.11
C GLY A 19 0.46 7.44 17.45
N GLY A 20 -0.64 8.09 17.84
CA GLY A 20 -1.93 7.95 17.19
C GLY A 20 -2.29 9.19 16.36
N LEU A 21 -2.71 9.01 15.11
CA LEU A 21 -3.13 10.08 14.22
C LEU A 21 -4.45 9.73 13.53
N ASP A 22 -5.42 10.64 13.64
CA ASP A 22 -6.70 10.57 12.96
C ASP A 22 -6.77 11.65 11.87
N LEU A 23 -6.94 11.24 10.61
CA LEU A 23 -7.25 12.11 9.48
C LEU A 23 -8.75 12.02 9.23
N ILE A 24 -9.49 13.08 9.59
CA ILE A 24 -10.96 13.10 9.68
C ILE A 24 -11.53 14.37 9.03
N GLY A 25 -10.87 14.84 7.98
CA GLY A 25 -11.25 16.04 7.24
C GLY A 25 -12.63 15.96 6.59
N THR A 26 -12.92 16.91 5.71
CA THR A 26 -14.18 16.94 4.95
C THR A 26 -13.90 16.99 3.47
N MET A 27 -14.93 16.73 2.64
CA MET A 27 -14.80 16.86 1.19
C MET A 27 -14.32 18.27 0.74
N GLU A 28 -14.61 19.32 1.51
CA GLU A 28 -14.19 20.69 1.20
C GLU A 28 -12.81 21.06 1.77
N ASP A 29 -12.35 20.31 2.78
CA ASP A 29 -11.13 20.56 3.54
C ASP A 29 -10.60 19.21 4.09
N PRO A 30 -10.01 18.36 3.23
CA PRO A 30 -9.56 17.03 3.62
C PRO A 30 -8.23 17.11 4.37
N ASP A 31 -8.02 16.25 5.36
CA ASP A 31 -6.72 16.13 6.00
C ASP A 31 -5.76 15.36 5.08
N THR A 32 -4.50 15.77 5.06
CA THR A 32 -3.47 15.17 4.21
C THR A 32 -2.23 14.81 5.00
N LEU A 33 -1.76 13.58 4.84
CA LEU A 33 -0.50 13.08 5.40
C LEU A 33 0.49 12.73 4.29
N LEU A 34 1.71 13.23 4.42
CA LEU A 34 2.88 12.73 3.70
C LEU A 34 3.90 12.18 4.69
N MET A 35 4.24 10.90 4.55
CA MET A 35 5.22 10.23 5.41
C MET A 35 6.38 9.71 4.56
N THR A 36 7.62 10.04 4.95
CA THR A 36 8.84 9.58 4.26
C THR A 36 9.82 8.87 5.20
N GLY A 37 9.34 8.41 6.35
CA GLY A 37 10.11 7.77 7.42
C GLY A 37 9.42 7.97 8.77
N GLY A 38 10.08 7.60 9.87
CA GLY A 38 9.54 7.74 11.22
C GLY A 38 8.59 6.59 11.59
N THR A 39 7.92 6.71 12.73
CA THR A 39 7.05 5.66 13.26
C THR A 39 5.69 6.20 13.68
N GLY A 40 4.73 5.28 13.81
CA GLY A 40 3.46 5.53 14.45
C GLY A 40 2.93 4.27 15.09
N HIS A 41 1.94 4.44 15.95
CA HIS A 41 1.18 3.33 16.51
C HIS A 41 -0.10 3.09 15.69
N SER A 42 -0.97 4.10 15.57
CA SER A 42 -2.25 3.94 14.86
C SER A 42 -2.52 5.11 13.92
N LEU A 43 -2.87 4.83 12.68
CA LEU A 43 -3.27 5.81 11.68
C LEU A 43 -4.70 5.51 11.21
N ASN A 44 -5.61 6.46 11.40
CA ASN A 44 -6.93 6.42 10.79
C ASN A 44 -6.98 7.39 9.61
N VAL A 45 -7.34 6.90 8.42
CA VAL A 45 -7.53 7.70 7.21
C VAL A 45 -9.00 7.68 6.84
N SER A 46 -9.70 8.79 7.08
CA SER A 46 -11.15 8.84 6.88
C SER A 46 -11.68 10.15 6.36
N ALA A 47 -12.97 10.16 5.99
CA ALA A 47 -13.71 11.37 5.63
C ALA A 47 -13.01 12.20 4.54
N TRP A 48 -12.83 11.61 3.35
CA TRP A 48 -12.15 12.23 2.20
C TRP A 48 -10.67 12.59 2.42
N SER A 49 -10.10 12.24 3.56
CA SER A 49 -8.68 12.47 3.86
C SER A 49 -7.80 11.50 3.10
N THR A 50 -6.53 11.89 2.94
CA THR A 50 -5.55 11.11 2.18
C THR A 50 -4.25 10.94 2.95
N ALA A 51 -3.63 9.77 2.81
CA ALA A 51 -2.30 9.50 3.34
C ALA A 51 -1.41 8.88 2.26
N ILE A 52 -0.22 9.44 2.08
CA ILE A 52 0.82 8.88 1.21
C ILE A 52 2.02 8.52 2.07
N ILE A 53 2.32 7.22 2.12
CA ILE A 53 3.47 6.69 2.86
C ILE A 53 4.51 6.23 1.84
N HIS A 54 5.70 6.81 1.93
CA HIS A 54 6.85 6.44 1.13
C HIS A 54 7.80 5.49 1.84
N ASP A 55 7.86 5.57 3.17
CA ASP A 55 8.72 4.72 4.00
C ASP A 55 8.31 4.85 5.48
N THR A 56 8.77 3.92 6.31
CA THR A 56 8.68 3.97 7.78
C THR A 56 10.01 3.54 8.40
N ASP A 57 10.19 3.76 9.70
CA ASP A 57 11.21 3.02 10.44
C ASP A 57 10.82 1.53 10.48
N SER A 58 11.81 0.63 10.55
CA SER A 58 11.55 -0.82 10.61
C SER A 58 10.76 -1.22 11.85
N ILE A 59 9.82 -2.15 11.69
CA ILE A 59 8.99 -2.64 12.78
C ILE A 59 9.77 -3.63 13.65
N ASN A 60 9.72 -3.41 14.95
CA ASN A 60 10.17 -4.36 15.96
C ASN A 60 8.95 -4.97 16.66
N ILE A 61 8.51 -6.11 16.12
CA ILE A 61 7.34 -6.84 16.62
C ILE A 61 7.49 -7.21 18.11
N SER A 62 8.72 -7.52 18.55
CA SER A 62 8.97 -7.95 19.93
C SER A 62 8.84 -6.84 20.98
N GLU A 63 9.04 -5.59 20.57
CA GLU A 63 9.05 -4.43 21.46
C GLU A 63 7.86 -3.50 21.22
N THR A 64 6.96 -3.83 20.29
CA THR A 64 5.82 -2.99 19.91
C THR A 64 6.23 -1.58 19.47
N THR A 65 7.31 -1.48 18.70
CA THR A 65 7.91 -0.21 18.25
C THR A 65 8.26 -0.24 16.77
N GLY A 66 8.46 0.93 16.16
CA GLY A 66 8.78 1.04 14.73
C GLY A 66 7.57 0.76 13.84
N GLY A 67 7.71 1.06 12.54
CA GLY A 67 6.64 0.92 11.56
C GLY A 67 5.39 1.73 11.90
N ILE A 68 4.25 1.26 11.39
CA ILE A 68 2.91 1.60 11.89
C ILE A 68 2.18 0.32 12.26
N TRP A 69 1.61 0.28 13.46
CA TRP A 69 1.00 -0.95 14.00
C TRP A 69 -0.42 -1.19 13.48
N ASP A 70 -1.22 -0.14 13.37
CA ASP A 70 -2.60 -0.27 12.91
C ASP A 70 -2.92 0.85 11.94
N ILE A 71 -3.41 0.48 10.75
CA ILE A 71 -3.95 1.44 9.80
C ILE A 71 -5.39 1.05 9.47
N ASP A 72 -6.33 1.95 9.74
CA ASP A 72 -7.73 1.83 9.32
C ASP A 72 -8.05 2.92 8.30
N THR A 73 -8.44 2.50 7.09
CA THR A 73 -8.88 3.42 6.03
C THR A 73 -10.38 3.28 5.85
N HIS A 74 -11.15 4.31 6.19
CA HIS A 74 -12.61 4.22 6.12
C HIS A 74 -13.31 5.47 5.57
N SER A 75 -14.63 5.39 5.33
CA SER A 75 -15.47 6.56 5.00
C SER A 75 -14.89 7.51 3.92
N TYR A 76 -14.58 7.00 2.72
CA TYR A 76 -13.96 7.76 1.62
C TYR A 76 -12.50 8.18 1.84
N GLY A 77 -11.81 7.59 2.82
CA GLY A 77 -10.35 7.74 2.96
C GLY A 77 -9.58 7.05 1.83
N GLU A 78 -8.46 7.65 1.43
CA GLU A 78 -7.56 7.10 0.43
C GLU A 78 -6.14 6.96 1.01
N LEU A 79 -5.60 5.75 0.96
CA LEU A 79 -4.26 5.43 1.46
C LEU A 79 -3.40 4.90 0.33
N THR A 80 -2.24 5.51 0.11
CA THR A 80 -1.21 5.01 -0.83
C THR A 80 0.06 4.65 -0.07
N ILE A 81 0.50 3.40 -0.20
CA ILE A 81 1.73 2.88 0.40
C ILE A 81 2.71 2.52 -0.72
N ASN A 82 3.89 3.13 -0.69
CA ASN A 82 4.96 2.88 -1.66
C ASN A 82 6.06 1.99 -1.10
N ASP A 83 6.34 2.08 0.21
CA ASP A 83 7.27 1.25 0.94
C ASP A 83 7.00 1.38 2.46
N GLY A 84 7.78 0.67 3.27
CA GLY A 84 7.73 0.72 4.73
C GLY A 84 7.23 -0.58 5.36
N GLU A 85 7.10 -0.58 6.68
CA GLU A 85 6.79 -1.75 7.48
C GLU A 85 5.54 -1.50 8.35
N PHE A 86 4.56 -2.39 8.22
CA PHE A 86 3.24 -2.25 8.83
C PHE A 86 2.82 -3.55 9.53
N TYR A 87 2.09 -3.45 10.63
CA TYR A 87 1.55 -4.65 11.26
C TYR A 87 0.18 -5.01 10.68
N ASP A 88 -0.88 -4.26 10.98
CA ASP A 88 -2.21 -4.52 10.44
C ASP A 88 -2.72 -3.37 9.55
N LEU A 89 -3.37 -3.74 8.44
CA LEU A 89 -4.06 -2.84 7.54
C LEU A 89 -5.52 -3.25 7.41
N SER A 90 -6.42 -2.29 7.50
CA SER A 90 -7.84 -2.52 7.31
C SER A 90 -8.51 -1.43 6.46
N ALA A 91 -9.55 -1.83 5.72
CA ALA A 91 -10.37 -0.89 4.97
C ALA A 91 -11.87 -1.16 5.15
N ASN A 92 -12.65 -0.09 5.26
CA ASN A 92 -14.11 -0.15 5.40
C ASN A 92 -14.81 1.05 4.72
N GLY A 93 -16.13 1.01 4.56
CA GLY A 93 -16.88 2.08 3.89
C GLY A 93 -16.44 2.24 2.42
N TYR A 94 -16.47 3.45 1.90
CA TYR A 94 -16.09 3.76 0.51
C TYR A 94 -14.60 4.10 0.37
N SER A 95 -13.72 3.41 1.10
CA SER A 95 -12.29 3.72 1.13
C SER A 95 -11.49 2.97 0.06
N THR A 96 -10.25 3.39 -0.15
CA THR A 96 -9.33 2.75 -1.09
C THR A 96 -7.93 2.69 -0.48
N ILE A 97 -7.29 1.51 -0.60
CA ILE A 97 -5.87 1.30 -0.28
C ILE A 97 -5.14 0.94 -1.57
N GLU A 98 -4.04 1.64 -1.86
CA GLU A 98 -3.14 1.34 -2.98
C GLU A 98 -1.77 0.88 -2.45
N LEU A 99 -1.38 -0.37 -2.76
CA LEU A 99 -0.13 -0.99 -2.33
C LEU A 99 0.83 -1.14 -3.51
N HIS A 100 1.96 -0.44 -3.45
CA HIS A 100 3.04 -0.50 -4.44
C HIS A 100 4.33 -1.16 -3.92
N GLY A 101 4.44 -1.33 -2.60
CA GLY A 101 5.61 -1.87 -1.91
C GLY A 101 5.37 -2.05 -0.40
N GLY A 102 6.44 -2.28 0.35
CA GLY A 102 6.42 -2.48 1.80
C GLY A 102 6.16 -3.92 2.24
N ASP A 103 6.18 -4.11 3.56
CA ASP A 103 5.94 -5.37 4.25
C ASP A 103 4.78 -5.25 5.25
N ILE A 104 3.85 -6.21 5.19
CA ILE A 104 2.71 -6.31 6.11
C ILE A 104 2.90 -7.59 6.94
N PHE A 105 3.18 -7.43 8.24
CA PHE A 105 3.52 -8.54 9.12
C PHE A 105 2.31 -9.23 9.74
N GLY A 106 1.25 -8.46 10.01
CA GLY A 106 -0.02 -8.94 10.53
C GLY A 106 -0.93 -9.35 9.39
N SER A 107 -1.94 -8.53 9.10
CA SER A 107 -2.99 -8.86 8.14
C SER A 107 -3.44 -7.67 7.28
N LEU A 108 -4.00 -8.00 6.12
CA LEU A 108 -4.86 -7.10 5.35
C LEU A 108 -6.30 -7.60 5.49
N THR A 109 -7.20 -6.71 5.93
CA THR A 109 -8.63 -7.01 6.12
C THR A 109 -9.50 -5.97 5.42
N ILE A 110 -10.48 -6.40 4.61
CA ILE A 110 -11.46 -5.51 3.98
C ILE A 110 -12.86 -5.91 4.47
N SER A 111 -13.51 -5.02 5.19
CA SER A 111 -14.77 -5.32 5.91
C SER A 111 -16.04 -4.79 5.23
N ALA A 112 -15.93 -4.13 4.07
CA ALA A 112 -17.10 -3.63 3.34
C ALA A 112 -16.99 -3.84 1.82
N PRO A 113 -18.12 -4.13 1.12
CA PRO A 113 -18.13 -4.36 -0.32
C PRO A 113 -17.96 -3.06 -1.15
N THR A 114 -17.77 -1.94 -0.47
CA THR A 114 -17.52 -0.62 -1.05
C THR A 114 -16.09 -0.16 -0.85
N ALA A 115 -15.29 -0.91 -0.09
CA ALA A 115 -13.88 -0.66 0.13
C ALA A 115 -13.05 -1.58 -0.77
N TRP A 116 -11.94 -1.07 -1.28
CA TRP A 116 -11.11 -1.80 -2.23
C TRP A 116 -9.63 -1.67 -1.91
N ALA A 117 -8.89 -2.75 -2.12
CA ALA A 117 -7.43 -2.74 -2.13
C ALA A 117 -6.92 -2.97 -3.55
N HIS A 118 -6.06 -2.07 -4.02
CA HIS A 118 -5.35 -2.18 -5.28
C HIS A 118 -3.91 -2.58 -5.02
N ILE A 119 -3.48 -3.71 -5.59
CA ILE A 119 -2.13 -4.23 -5.38
C ILE A 119 -1.38 -4.21 -6.71
N PHE A 120 -0.26 -3.49 -6.74
CA PHE A 120 0.55 -3.26 -7.93
C PHE A 120 1.82 -4.12 -7.89
N GLY A 121 1.91 -5.09 -8.79
CA GLY A 121 2.96 -6.09 -8.74
C GLY A 121 2.86 -7.12 -9.85
N TYR A 122 3.52 -8.25 -9.69
CA TYR A 122 3.47 -9.37 -10.64
C TYR A 122 3.67 -10.72 -9.96
N GLY A 123 3.37 -11.79 -10.69
CA GLY A 123 3.53 -13.15 -10.18
C GLY A 123 2.61 -13.47 -9.01
N PHE A 124 1.42 -12.84 -8.97
CA PHE A 124 0.44 -13.04 -7.92
C PHE A 124 0.07 -14.52 -7.79
N ASN A 125 0.19 -15.05 -6.58
CA ASN A 125 -0.21 -16.40 -6.25
C ASN A 125 -1.03 -16.38 -4.97
N ASN A 126 -2.27 -16.82 -5.10
CA ASN A 126 -3.13 -17.13 -3.97
C ASN A 126 -3.29 -18.65 -3.93
N ASP A 127 -2.59 -19.30 -3.00
CA ASP A 127 -2.68 -20.75 -2.83
C ASP A 127 -4.09 -21.10 -2.32
N PRO A 128 -4.83 -22.04 -2.96
CA PRO A 128 -6.20 -22.40 -2.58
C PRO A 128 -6.38 -22.93 -1.15
N PHE A 129 -5.31 -23.17 -0.37
CA PHE A 129 -5.46 -23.59 1.01
C PHE A 129 -5.88 -22.42 1.92
N PRO A 130 -6.98 -22.56 2.68
CA PRO A 130 -7.40 -21.56 3.66
C PRO A 130 -6.26 -21.19 4.61
N GLY A 131 -6.00 -19.89 4.74
CA GLY A 131 -4.91 -19.35 5.56
C GLY A 131 -3.54 -19.27 4.86
N SER A 132 -3.46 -19.55 3.56
CA SER A 132 -2.24 -19.26 2.80
C SER A 132 -2.14 -17.79 2.47
N PRO A 133 -0.96 -17.16 2.62
CA PRO A 133 -0.79 -15.77 2.28
C PRO A 133 -0.89 -15.56 0.76
N LEU A 134 -1.40 -14.39 0.38
CA LEU A 134 -1.23 -13.86 -0.96
C LEU A 134 0.25 -13.53 -1.16
N THR A 135 0.86 -14.10 -2.19
CA THR A 135 2.28 -13.89 -2.50
C THR A 135 2.47 -13.31 -3.89
N GLY A 136 3.62 -12.70 -4.12
CA GLY A 136 3.98 -12.14 -5.41
C GLY A 136 5.26 -11.32 -5.32
N PHE A 137 5.45 -10.42 -6.29
CA PHE A 137 6.57 -9.50 -6.34
C PHE A 137 6.08 -8.08 -6.57
N TRP A 138 6.67 -7.12 -5.84
CA TRP A 138 6.54 -5.70 -6.11
C TRP A 138 7.19 -5.34 -7.45
N SER A 139 6.88 -4.15 -7.97
CA SER A 139 7.44 -3.67 -9.24
C SER A 139 8.98 -3.66 -9.30
N GLY A 140 9.65 -3.45 -8.15
CA GLY A 140 11.10 -3.52 -8.00
C GLY A 140 11.68 -4.94 -7.93
N GLY A 141 10.83 -5.96 -7.89
CA GLY A 141 11.20 -7.37 -7.81
C GLY A 141 11.43 -7.91 -6.40
N ALA A 142 11.18 -7.10 -5.36
CA ALA A 142 11.12 -7.59 -3.99
C ALA A 142 9.89 -8.50 -3.82
N PRO A 143 10.04 -9.70 -3.22
CA PRO A 143 8.91 -10.58 -2.95
C PRO A 143 8.04 -10.01 -1.82
N PHE A 144 6.74 -10.31 -1.84
CA PHE A 144 5.83 -10.03 -0.73
C PHE A 144 5.02 -11.25 -0.34
N SER A 145 4.52 -11.24 0.90
CA SER A 145 3.63 -12.24 1.47
C SER A 145 2.63 -11.55 2.41
N ILE A 146 1.39 -11.41 1.97
CA ILE A 146 0.33 -10.72 2.72
C ILE A 146 -0.65 -11.75 3.24
N ASN A 147 -0.85 -11.79 4.55
CA ASN A 147 -1.89 -12.60 5.15
C ASN A 147 -3.25 -11.91 4.97
N LEU A 148 -4.15 -12.53 4.21
CA LEU A 148 -5.50 -12.02 4.00
C LEU A 148 -6.42 -12.61 5.07
N VAL A 149 -7.11 -11.74 5.81
CA VAL A 149 -8.10 -12.16 6.82
C VAL A 149 -9.47 -11.72 6.37
N ASP A 150 -10.41 -12.66 6.36
CA ASP A 150 -11.81 -12.37 6.09
C ASP A 150 -12.50 -11.86 7.35
N ASP A 151 -13.47 -10.96 7.17
CA ASP A 151 -14.36 -10.48 8.23
C ASP A 151 -15.82 -10.74 7.82
N THR A 152 -16.63 -9.69 7.66
CA THR A 152 -18.03 -9.84 7.21
C THR A 152 -18.15 -10.25 5.74
N ILE A 153 -17.09 -10.07 4.97
CA ILE A 153 -16.95 -10.42 3.56
C ILE A 153 -15.56 -11.04 3.32
N SER A 154 -15.36 -11.63 2.14
CA SER A 154 -14.03 -12.07 1.76
C SER A 154 -13.16 -10.88 1.37
N THR A 155 -12.02 -10.74 2.04
CA THR A 155 -11.02 -9.71 1.72
C THR A 155 -10.49 -9.90 0.31
N TYR A 156 -10.27 -11.15 -0.10
CA TYR A 156 -9.77 -11.48 -1.44
C TYR A 156 -10.68 -10.96 -2.56
N ASP A 157 -12.00 -11.05 -2.38
CA ASP A 157 -12.98 -10.58 -3.37
C ASP A 157 -12.97 -9.04 -3.56
N GLN A 158 -12.35 -8.30 -2.62
CA GLN A 158 -12.19 -6.84 -2.68
C GLN A 158 -10.78 -6.40 -3.10
N ILE A 159 -9.97 -7.31 -3.65
CA ILE A 159 -8.65 -6.99 -4.18
C ILE A 159 -8.71 -6.87 -5.70
N VAL A 160 -8.12 -5.80 -6.23
CA VAL A 160 -7.86 -5.63 -7.66
C VAL A 160 -6.35 -5.70 -7.89
N PHE A 161 -5.92 -6.69 -8.65
CA PHE A 161 -4.53 -6.85 -9.06
C PHE A 161 -4.22 -6.01 -10.30
N HIS A 162 -3.17 -5.21 -10.20
CA HIS A 162 -2.60 -4.47 -11.32
C HIS A 162 -1.27 -5.12 -11.72
N GLU A 163 -1.30 -5.95 -12.76
CA GLU A 163 -0.12 -6.64 -13.28
C GLU A 163 0.86 -5.67 -13.96
N ILE A 164 2.04 -5.53 -13.38
CA ILE A 164 3.17 -4.79 -13.94
C ILE A 164 4.07 -5.79 -14.69
N PRO A 165 4.48 -5.53 -15.94
CA PRO A 165 5.32 -6.47 -16.68
C PRO A 165 6.61 -6.80 -15.93
N GLU A 166 6.95 -8.10 -15.86
CA GLU A 166 8.19 -8.55 -15.25
C GLU A 166 9.41 -7.84 -15.89
N PRO A 167 10.42 -7.44 -15.10
CA PRO A 167 11.60 -6.76 -15.64
C PRO A 167 12.28 -7.52 -16.79
N ALA A 168 12.30 -8.86 -16.71
CA ALA A 168 12.86 -9.72 -17.76
C ALA A 168 12.04 -9.69 -19.06
N SER A 169 10.71 -9.58 -18.96
CA SER A 169 9.81 -9.50 -20.11
C SER A 169 10.02 -8.22 -20.92
N ILE A 170 10.27 -7.09 -20.23
CA ILE A 170 10.60 -5.81 -20.87
C ILE A 170 11.94 -5.92 -21.62
N ILE A 171 12.94 -6.52 -20.99
CA ILE A 171 14.26 -6.73 -21.61
C ILE A 171 14.13 -7.64 -22.84
N LEU A 172 13.39 -8.74 -22.74
CA LEU A 172 13.17 -9.65 -23.86
C LEU A 172 12.46 -8.96 -25.03
N LEU A 173 11.45 -8.13 -24.75
CA LEU A 173 10.74 -7.36 -25.77
C LEU A 173 11.69 -6.36 -26.47
N GLY A 174 12.52 -5.65 -25.69
CA GLY A 174 13.52 -4.72 -26.23
C GLY A 174 14.57 -5.41 -27.09
N LEU A 175 15.11 -6.53 -26.62
CA LEU A 175 16.10 -7.34 -27.36
C LEU A 175 15.49 -7.97 -28.62
N GLY A 176 14.26 -8.49 -28.53
CA GLY A 176 13.51 -9.01 -29.67
C GLY A 176 13.31 -7.95 -30.76
N GLY A 177 12.93 -6.73 -30.38
CA GLY A 177 12.82 -5.59 -31.29
C GLY A 177 14.13 -5.23 -31.98
N LEU A 178 15.25 -5.22 -31.24
CA LEU A 178 16.59 -4.96 -31.79
C LEU A 178 17.04 -6.02 -32.81
N LEU A 179 16.79 -7.31 -32.51
CA LEU A 179 17.14 -8.42 -33.40
C LEU A 179 16.33 -8.40 -34.70
N LEU A 180 15.05 -8.02 -34.63
CA LEU A 180 14.21 -7.86 -35.83
C LEU A 180 14.66 -6.70 -36.73
N ARG A 181 15.21 -5.61 -36.16
CA ARG A 181 15.72 -4.48 -36.94
C ARG A 181 16.98 -4.84 -37.75
N LYS A 182 17.85 -5.70 -37.21
CA LYS A 182 19.07 -6.15 -37.91
C LYS A 182 18.82 -7.05 -39.12
N ARG A 183 17.59 -7.55 -39.29
CA ARG A 183 17.20 -8.42 -40.42
C ARG A 183 16.64 -7.66 -41.63
N LYS A 184 16.42 -6.35 -41.51
CA LYS A 184 15.90 -5.48 -42.60
C LYS A 184 16.96 -4.55 -43.22
N LEU A 185 18.22 -4.66 -42.82
CA LEU A 185 19.39 -4.05 -43.45
C LEU A 185 20.24 -5.15 -44.09
#